data_AF-A0A1M6IBJ8-F1
#
_entry.id   AF-A0A1M6IBJ8-F1
#
_cell.length_a   1.000
_cell.length_b   1.000
_cell.length_c   1.000
_cell.angle_alpha   90.00
_cell.angle_beta   90.00
_cell.angle_gamma   90.00
#
_symmetry.space_group_name_H-M   'P 1'
#
loop_
_entity.id
_entity.type
_entity.pdbx_description
1 polymer ?
#
loop_
_entity_poly.entity_id
_entity_poly.type
_entity_poly.pdbx_seq_one_letter_code
_entity_poly.pdbx_strand_id
1 'polypeptide(L)'
;MITEIEFKRTGHTLLNNGIIGLYKYLVKAKNEDFFDFPFEFELTNNKLTITSDKLPQLLDDIYYWMGKEVYDTYTIKQQENAEKFQECNIFYDRAENKFFPFPRMYTYGLTHLLTNNAQGVTRHEKGWTNAKKLEKSDPEELAKFVNFFETSGLKILSKLYYEPYTKITRIPKLKESFLNEGDRKCYLTGESYDELVDVTNISPFFSGLFNFNSYLSAGDKKISWKTRYLSMFSPVNAYYHYSNKLRDTIHIYLVSSDNLKNLNELISKIEIQDSTPVLRKKEFVSNIKFAEEIEKDSFTEQFEVAIALIYSMYKKAILKYGNISENQFADDELFGEVMTKIPPLAIESFKAESFASTMRPNTYENLNRLTPLFKLFHDVEKSGIVFSRFLSSLKLLKPSERAASNKYRLERILRNQISREILELKSILPSIEDLFFRSYNYLCINEPIGFKDFKQLFLFTQLYELKIKTMEESLQNAAITLGKQIGVKMRHQDASQSEAANAKRGRGDLITLRKARTQKQFLDELIRIDFKYGLTVNEELAGKINEQNYYSIKQFLIIGALNILNPAIQPIKKTEKTA
;
A
#
# COMPACT_ATOMS: atom_id res chain seq x y z
N MET A 1 -39.84 -17.91 -3.80
CA MET A 1 -38.74 -18.05 -4.78
C MET A 1 -38.04 -16.72 -4.80
N ILE A 2 -36.72 -16.71 -4.58
CA ILE A 2 -35.94 -15.47 -4.44
C ILE A 2 -35.55 -14.99 -5.83
N THR A 3 -36.13 -13.89 -6.29
CA THR A 3 -35.89 -13.32 -7.63
C THR A 3 -35.19 -11.97 -7.60
N GLU A 4 -35.13 -11.32 -6.44
CA GLU A 4 -34.49 -10.01 -6.26
C GLU A 4 -33.64 -9.98 -4.98
N ILE A 5 -32.53 -9.25 -5.04
CA ILE A 5 -31.70 -8.94 -3.87
C ILE A 5 -31.11 -7.54 -3.95
N GLU A 6 -31.09 -6.87 -2.80
CA GLU A 6 -30.45 -5.56 -2.65
C GLU A 6 -29.23 -5.65 -1.71
N PHE A 7 -28.14 -5.02 -2.13
CA PHE A 7 -26.95 -4.78 -1.31
C PHE A 7 -26.79 -3.28 -1.05
N LYS A 8 -27.10 -2.86 0.19
CA LYS A 8 -27.06 -1.46 0.60
C LYS A 8 -25.62 -1.04 0.94
N ARG A 9 -25.28 0.20 0.63
CA ARG A 9 -24.07 0.87 1.10
C ARG A 9 -24.05 0.84 2.63
N THR A 10 -22.90 0.53 3.19
CA THR A 10 -22.70 0.43 4.65
C THR A 10 -21.66 1.46 5.11
N GLY A 11 -21.49 1.59 6.42
CA GLY A 11 -20.35 2.31 7.00
C GLY A 11 -19.01 1.57 6.85
N HIS A 12 -18.99 0.34 6.32
CA HIS A 12 -17.79 -0.48 6.20
C HIS A 12 -17.22 -0.44 4.79
N THR A 13 -16.03 0.12 4.65
CA THR A 13 -15.30 0.22 3.37
C THR A 13 -15.05 -1.15 2.74
N LEU A 14 -14.78 -2.19 3.54
CA LEU A 14 -14.63 -3.56 3.06
C LEU A 14 -15.87 -4.04 2.28
N LEU A 15 -17.07 -3.84 2.84
CA LEU A 15 -18.32 -4.28 2.22
C LEU A 15 -18.67 -3.43 1.01
N ASN A 16 -18.44 -2.11 1.07
CA ASN A 16 -18.66 -1.23 -0.08
C ASN A 16 -17.76 -1.60 -1.27
N ASN A 17 -16.48 -1.94 -1.01
CA ASN A 17 -15.59 -2.49 -2.03
C ASN A 17 -16.07 -3.85 -2.54
N GLY A 18 -16.67 -4.67 -1.66
CA GLY A 18 -17.34 -5.92 -2.05
C GLY A 18 -18.52 -5.71 -2.98
N ILE A 19 -19.35 -4.70 -2.75
CA ILE A 19 -20.48 -4.35 -3.64
C ILE A 19 -19.96 -3.98 -5.03
N ILE A 20 -18.92 -3.13 -5.09
CA ILE A 20 -18.32 -2.75 -6.37
C ILE A 20 -17.62 -3.94 -7.04
N GLY A 21 -17.01 -4.83 -6.26
CA GLY A 21 -16.44 -6.08 -6.78
C GLY A 21 -17.50 -6.95 -7.43
N LEU A 22 -18.63 -7.17 -6.76
CA LEU A 22 -19.78 -7.90 -7.32
C LEU A 22 -20.33 -7.22 -8.58
N TYR A 23 -20.51 -5.90 -8.55
CA TYR A 23 -20.95 -5.12 -9.70
C TYR A 23 -20.05 -5.30 -10.92
N LYS A 24 -18.72 -5.27 -10.74
CA LYS A 24 -17.76 -5.52 -11.83
C LYS A 24 -17.95 -6.89 -12.47
N TYR A 25 -18.18 -7.94 -11.68
CA TYR A 25 -18.43 -9.28 -12.21
C TYR A 25 -19.79 -9.42 -12.89
N LEU A 26 -20.82 -8.71 -12.42
CA LEU A 26 -22.13 -8.65 -13.10
C LEU A 26 -22.01 -7.98 -14.47
N VAL A 27 -21.27 -6.86 -14.55
CA VAL A 27 -20.96 -6.18 -15.82
C VAL A 27 -20.18 -7.10 -16.75
N LYS A 28 -19.14 -7.78 -16.23
CA LYS A 28 -18.36 -8.76 -16.99
C LYS A 28 -19.23 -9.90 -17.51
N ALA A 29 -20.09 -10.47 -16.67
CA ALA A 29 -21.03 -11.53 -17.05
C ALA A 29 -22.00 -11.11 -18.15
N LYS A 30 -22.50 -9.87 -18.09
CA LYS A 30 -23.41 -9.31 -19.10
C LYS A 30 -22.68 -9.02 -20.42
N ASN A 31 -21.42 -8.59 -20.37
CA ASN A 31 -20.62 -8.31 -21.57
C ASN A 31 -20.10 -9.58 -22.28
N GLU A 32 -19.91 -10.66 -21.53
CA GLU A 32 -19.40 -11.94 -22.05
C GLU A 32 -20.52 -12.95 -22.36
N ASP A 33 -21.80 -12.55 -22.26
CA ASP A 33 -22.97 -13.43 -22.40
C ASP A 33 -22.82 -14.73 -21.59
N PHE A 34 -22.30 -14.62 -20.38
CA PHE A 34 -21.86 -15.77 -19.58
C PHE A 34 -23.02 -16.69 -19.14
N PHE A 35 -24.25 -16.20 -19.17
CA PHE A 35 -25.44 -16.92 -18.70
C PHE A 35 -26.49 -17.06 -19.81
N ASP A 36 -27.04 -18.26 -19.96
CA ASP A 36 -28.15 -18.56 -20.88
C ASP A 36 -29.52 -18.09 -20.36
N PHE A 37 -29.56 -17.24 -19.35
CA PHE A 37 -30.79 -16.74 -18.74
C PHE A 37 -30.68 -15.24 -18.43
N PRO A 38 -31.79 -14.50 -18.52
CA PRO A 38 -31.78 -13.06 -18.31
C PRO A 38 -31.54 -12.70 -16.83
N PHE A 39 -30.82 -11.61 -16.64
CA PHE A 39 -30.69 -10.94 -15.35
C PHE A 39 -30.45 -9.45 -15.57
N GLU A 40 -30.92 -8.65 -14.62
CA GLU A 40 -30.74 -7.20 -14.61
C GLU A 40 -30.10 -6.77 -13.29
N PHE A 41 -29.36 -5.66 -13.35
CA PHE A 41 -28.74 -5.08 -12.17
C PHE A 41 -28.62 -3.56 -12.30
N GLU A 42 -28.75 -2.86 -11.18
CA GLU A 42 -28.66 -1.40 -11.13
C GLU A 42 -27.78 -0.97 -9.96
N LEU A 43 -26.75 -0.18 -10.26
CA LEU A 43 -25.93 0.50 -9.25
C LEU A 43 -26.43 1.93 -9.05
N THR A 44 -26.95 2.21 -7.86
CA THR A 44 -27.32 3.55 -7.41
C THR A 44 -26.26 4.11 -6.44
N ASN A 45 -26.44 5.34 -5.95
CA ASN A 45 -25.53 5.93 -4.96
C ASN A 45 -25.47 5.11 -3.66
N ASN A 46 -26.56 4.46 -3.28
CA ASN A 46 -26.70 3.84 -1.95
C ASN A 46 -26.96 2.33 -1.98
N LYS A 47 -27.16 1.71 -3.15
CA LYS A 47 -27.35 0.26 -3.25
C LYS A 47 -27.02 -0.29 -4.63
N LEU A 48 -26.76 -1.58 -4.67
CA LEU A 48 -26.79 -2.43 -5.87
C LEU A 48 -28.02 -3.34 -5.78
N THR A 49 -28.89 -3.29 -6.78
CA THR A 49 -30.05 -4.19 -6.94
C THR A 49 -29.75 -5.20 -8.03
N ILE A 50 -30.13 -6.46 -7.84
CA ILE A 50 -30.00 -7.55 -8.82
C ILE A 50 -31.31 -8.31 -8.91
N THR A 51 -31.80 -8.54 -10.12
CA THR A 51 -33.05 -9.28 -10.39
C THR A 51 -32.80 -10.40 -11.41
N SER A 52 -33.26 -11.62 -11.10
CA SER A 52 -33.24 -12.78 -12.00
C SER A 52 -34.16 -13.89 -11.48
N ASP A 53 -34.83 -14.61 -12.38
CA ASP A 53 -35.60 -15.82 -12.03
C ASP A 53 -34.71 -16.95 -11.48
N LYS A 54 -33.40 -16.90 -11.79
CA LYS A 54 -32.39 -17.85 -11.32
C LYS A 54 -31.37 -17.19 -10.38
N LEU A 55 -31.79 -16.21 -9.60
CA LEU A 55 -30.90 -15.41 -8.75
C LEU A 55 -29.96 -16.24 -7.84
N PRO A 56 -30.38 -17.31 -7.14
CA PRO A 56 -29.45 -18.12 -6.35
C PRO A 56 -28.34 -18.79 -7.19
N GLN A 57 -28.67 -19.21 -8.42
CA GLN A 57 -27.68 -19.78 -9.35
C GLN A 57 -26.72 -18.70 -9.85
N LEU A 58 -27.26 -17.55 -10.28
CA LEU A 58 -26.49 -16.38 -10.72
C LEU A 58 -25.42 -15.98 -9.69
N LEU A 59 -25.82 -15.83 -8.41
CA LEU A 59 -24.91 -15.43 -7.35
C LEU A 59 -23.85 -16.49 -7.03
N ASP A 60 -24.20 -17.77 -7.10
CA ASP A 60 -23.25 -18.88 -6.90
C ASP A 60 -22.21 -18.93 -8.03
N ASP A 61 -22.67 -18.88 -9.29
CA ASP A 61 -21.80 -18.89 -10.47
C ASP A 61 -20.83 -17.71 -10.48
N ILE A 62 -21.32 -16.49 -10.22
CA ILE A 62 -20.47 -15.29 -10.12
C ILE A 62 -19.45 -15.41 -8.97
N TYR A 63 -19.86 -15.96 -7.83
CA TYR A 63 -18.97 -16.16 -6.68
C TYR A 63 -17.81 -17.10 -7.01
N TYR A 64 -18.09 -18.23 -7.66
CA TYR A 64 -17.05 -19.18 -8.07
C TYR A 64 -16.20 -18.67 -9.23
N TRP A 65 -16.77 -17.88 -10.15
CA TRP A 65 -15.99 -17.24 -11.20
C TRP A 65 -14.99 -16.24 -10.62
N MET A 66 -15.43 -15.36 -9.73
CA MET A 66 -14.55 -14.44 -9.01
C MET A 66 -13.48 -15.19 -8.20
N GLY A 67 -13.85 -16.28 -7.52
CA GLY A 67 -12.91 -17.14 -6.81
C GLY A 67 -11.75 -17.63 -7.69
N LYS A 68 -12.08 -18.12 -8.89
CA LYS A 68 -11.06 -18.59 -9.85
C LYS A 68 -10.10 -17.50 -10.31
N GLU A 69 -10.57 -16.27 -10.44
CA GLU A 69 -9.74 -15.17 -10.97
C GLU A 69 -8.92 -14.49 -9.87
N VAL A 70 -9.50 -14.34 -8.67
CA VAL A 70 -8.93 -13.49 -7.60
C VAL A 70 -8.26 -14.32 -6.50
N TYR A 71 -8.77 -15.51 -6.17
CA TYR A 71 -8.26 -16.34 -5.08
C TYR A 71 -7.37 -17.49 -5.56
N ASP A 72 -7.65 -18.03 -6.74
CA ASP A 72 -6.95 -19.20 -7.30
C ASP A 72 -5.67 -18.79 -8.05
N THR A 73 -4.75 -18.15 -7.32
CA THR A 73 -3.54 -17.59 -7.92
C THR A 73 -2.37 -18.57 -7.88
N TYR A 74 -1.52 -18.53 -8.91
CA TYR A 74 -0.32 -19.33 -9.02
C TYR A 74 0.77 -18.59 -9.81
N THR A 75 2.04 -18.82 -9.48
CA THR A 75 3.20 -18.23 -10.15
C THR A 75 3.54 -18.97 -11.45
N ILE A 76 4.41 -18.38 -12.28
CA ILE A 76 4.92 -19.03 -13.51
C ILE A 76 5.55 -20.38 -13.17
N LYS A 77 6.41 -20.42 -12.14
CA LYS A 77 7.03 -21.67 -11.68
C LYS A 77 6.00 -22.73 -11.27
N GLN A 78 4.92 -22.34 -10.59
CA GLN A 78 3.87 -23.28 -10.17
C GLN A 78 3.08 -23.82 -11.36
N GLN A 79 2.94 -23.03 -12.43
CA GLN A 79 2.34 -23.49 -13.69
C GLN A 79 3.25 -24.50 -14.40
N GLU A 80 4.51 -24.17 -14.62
CA GLU A 80 5.49 -25.05 -15.27
C GLU A 80 5.67 -26.37 -14.51
N ASN A 81 5.64 -26.30 -13.18
CA ASN A 81 5.64 -27.47 -12.30
C ASN A 81 4.43 -28.38 -12.57
N ALA A 82 3.23 -27.82 -12.69
CA ALA A 82 2.03 -28.60 -13.02
C ALA A 82 2.11 -29.25 -14.40
N GLU A 83 2.58 -28.53 -15.42
CA GLU A 83 2.76 -29.05 -16.78
C GLU A 83 3.75 -30.25 -16.81
N LYS A 84 4.71 -30.28 -15.89
CA LYS A 84 5.70 -31.36 -15.73
C LYS A 84 5.31 -32.43 -14.72
N PHE A 85 4.10 -32.39 -14.15
CA PHE A 85 3.66 -33.25 -13.05
C PHE A 85 4.61 -33.23 -11.83
N GLN A 86 5.23 -32.07 -11.56
CA GLN A 86 6.13 -31.85 -10.43
C GLN A 86 5.49 -30.91 -9.42
N GLU A 87 5.56 -31.21 -8.12
CA GLU A 87 5.07 -30.34 -7.04
C GLU A 87 3.68 -29.70 -7.31
N CYS A 88 2.76 -30.44 -7.91
CA CYS A 88 1.46 -29.94 -8.36
C CYS A 88 0.32 -30.53 -7.52
N ASN A 89 -0.93 -30.22 -7.91
CA ASN A 89 -2.11 -30.94 -7.47
C ASN A 89 -2.68 -31.74 -8.63
N ILE A 90 -3.45 -32.78 -8.31
CA ILE A 90 -4.05 -33.69 -9.28
C ILE A 90 -5.55 -33.79 -9.00
N PHE A 91 -6.35 -33.80 -10.07
CA PHE A 91 -7.73 -34.27 -10.01
C PHE A 91 -7.93 -35.43 -11.00
N TYR A 92 -8.91 -36.28 -10.71
CA TYR A 92 -9.27 -37.42 -11.53
C TYR A 92 -10.60 -37.18 -12.23
N ASP A 93 -10.57 -37.13 -13.55
CA ASP A 93 -11.78 -37.07 -14.36
C ASP A 93 -12.29 -38.49 -14.59
N ARG A 94 -13.48 -38.78 -14.06
CA ARG A 94 -14.15 -40.08 -14.20
C ARG A 94 -14.71 -40.31 -15.60
N ALA A 95 -15.13 -39.26 -16.29
CA ALA A 95 -15.68 -39.38 -17.64
C ALA A 95 -14.58 -39.75 -18.63
N GLU A 96 -13.40 -39.14 -18.48
CA GLU A 96 -12.23 -39.44 -19.32
C GLU A 96 -11.36 -40.58 -18.77
N ASN A 97 -11.59 -41.02 -17.53
CA ASN A 97 -10.77 -41.98 -16.79
C ASN A 97 -9.28 -41.58 -16.78
N LYS A 98 -8.99 -40.29 -16.54
CA LYS A 98 -7.65 -39.70 -16.59
C LYS A 98 -7.35 -38.77 -15.43
N PHE A 99 -6.07 -38.67 -15.09
CA PHE A 99 -5.57 -37.72 -14.12
C PHE A 99 -5.06 -36.46 -14.81
N PHE A 100 -5.44 -35.31 -14.26
CA PHE A 100 -5.06 -34.01 -14.78
C PHE A 100 -4.31 -33.20 -13.72
N PRO A 101 -3.15 -32.64 -14.04
CA PRO A 101 -2.42 -31.79 -13.13
C PRO A 101 -2.99 -30.37 -13.16
N PHE A 102 -2.91 -29.70 -12.01
CA PHE A 102 -3.17 -28.28 -11.90
C PHE A 102 -2.22 -27.63 -10.89
N PRO A 103 -1.94 -26.32 -11.05
CA PRO A 103 -0.99 -25.61 -10.21
C PRO A 103 -1.36 -25.66 -8.72
N ARG A 104 -0.34 -25.62 -7.86
CA ARG A 104 -0.56 -25.31 -6.45
C ARG A 104 -0.97 -23.85 -6.31
N MET A 105 -2.22 -23.64 -5.93
CA MET A 105 -2.78 -22.31 -5.75
C MET A 105 -2.47 -21.77 -4.36
N TYR A 106 -2.22 -20.47 -4.30
CA TYR A 106 -2.04 -19.68 -3.08
C TYR A 106 -2.97 -18.47 -3.14
N THR A 107 -3.20 -17.86 -1.98
CA THR A 107 -3.93 -16.60 -1.85
C THR A 107 -2.97 -15.49 -1.48
N TYR A 108 -3.15 -14.31 -2.07
CA TYR A 108 -2.31 -13.12 -1.90
C TYR A 108 -3.14 -11.88 -1.56
N GLY A 109 -2.51 -10.89 -0.92
CA GLY A 109 -3.22 -9.66 -0.60
C GLY A 109 -4.29 -9.90 0.46
N LEU A 110 -5.43 -9.24 0.27
CA LEU A 110 -6.59 -9.36 1.14
C LEU A 110 -7.19 -10.78 1.14
N THR A 111 -7.07 -11.52 0.03
CA THR A 111 -7.57 -12.91 -0.05
C THR A 111 -6.87 -13.83 0.96
N HIS A 112 -5.59 -13.58 1.23
CA HIS A 112 -4.81 -14.33 2.20
C HIS A 112 -5.36 -14.14 3.62
N LEU A 113 -5.75 -12.91 3.96
CA LEU A 113 -6.36 -12.62 5.26
C LEU A 113 -7.74 -13.28 5.37
N LEU A 114 -8.58 -13.19 4.34
CA LEU A 114 -9.94 -13.74 4.38
C LEU A 114 -9.97 -15.27 4.49
N THR A 115 -9.03 -15.97 3.86
CA THR A 115 -9.05 -17.45 3.79
C THR A 115 -7.95 -18.13 4.59
N ASN A 116 -6.99 -17.36 5.13
CA ASN A 116 -5.78 -17.86 5.78
C ASN A 116 -5.03 -18.91 4.93
N ASN A 117 -5.10 -18.78 3.60
CA ASN A 117 -4.60 -19.76 2.64
C ASN A 117 -5.03 -21.20 2.94
N ALA A 118 -6.27 -21.38 3.41
CA ALA A 118 -6.82 -22.69 3.75
C ALA A 118 -6.70 -23.71 2.60
N GLN A 119 -6.82 -24.99 2.95
CA GLN A 119 -6.90 -26.04 1.94
C GLN A 119 -8.10 -25.78 1.03
N GLY A 120 -7.88 -25.89 -0.27
CA GLY A 120 -8.93 -25.66 -1.24
C GLY A 120 -10.14 -26.57 -1.07
N VAL A 121 -11.27 -26.07 -1.55
CA VAL A 121 -12.55 -26.77 -1.59
C VAL A 121 -13.09 -26.75 -3.00
N THR A 122 -13.67 -27.88 -3.39
CA THR A 122 -14.39 -28.00 -4.66
C THR A 122 -15.75 -27.32 -4.54
N ARG A 123 -16.30 -26.89 -5.69
CA ARG A 123 -17.61 -26.24 -5.75
C ARG A 123 -18.67 -27.13 -5.13
N HIS A 124 -18.66 -28.41 -5.49
CA HIS A 124 -19.59 -29.40 -4.97
C HIS A 124 -18.93 -30.33 -3.97
N GLU A 125 -19.67 -30.74 -2.94
CA GLU A 125 -19.18 -31.71 -1.94
C GLU A 125 -18.74 -33.04 -2.56
N LYS A 126 -19.41 -33.45 -3.64
CA LYS A 126 -19.09 -34.66 -4.40
C LYS A 126 -17.81 -34.54 -5.23
N GLY A 127 -17.28 -33.33 -5.42
CA GLY A 127 -16.07 -33.07 -6.21
C GLY A 127 -14.77 -33.55 -5.53
N TRP A 128 -14.83 -34.08 -4.32
CA TRP A 128 -13.67 -34.65 -3.63
C TRP A 128 -14.08 -35.82 -2.72
N THR A 129 -13.09 -36.63 -2.35
CA THR A 129 -13.21 -37.73 -1.40
C THR A 129 -11.93 -37.88 -0.58
N ASN A 130 -11.86 -38.90 0.28
CA ASN A 130 -10.64 -39.27 0.98
C ASN A 130 -10.39 -40.78 0.85
N ALA A 131 -9.13 -41.19 1.05
CA ALA A 131 -8.70 -42.57 0.89
C ALA A 131 -9.53 -43.56 1.75
N LYS A 132 -9.80 -43.21 3.02
CA LYS A 132 -10.59 -44.06 3.94
C LYS A 132 -12.02 -44.31 3.45
N LYS A 133 -12.62 -43.33 2.78
CA LYS A 133 -13.97 -43.46 2.21
C LYS A 133 -13.94 -44.35 0.98
N LEU A 134 -12.97 -44.14 0.08
CA LEU A 134 -12.81 -44.98 -1.12
C LEU A 134 -12.46 -46.42 -0.78
N GLU A 135 -11.61 -46.67 0.21
CA GLU A 135 -11.28 -48.01 0.67
C GLU A 135 -12.52 -48.85 1.01
N LYS A 136 -13.59 -48.21 1.49
CA LYS A 136 -14.87 -48.87 1.81
C LYS A 136 -15.84 -48.90 0.64
N SER A 137 -15.89 -47.84 -0.17
CA SER A 137 -16.92 -47.68 -1.21
C SER A 137 -16.49 -48.18 -2.60
N ASP A 138 -15.22 -48.00 -2.93
CA ASP A 138 -14.64 -48.30 -4.25
C ASP A 138 -13.11 -48.50 -4.15
N PRO A 139 -12.66 -49.72 -3.76
CA PRO A 139 -11.24 -50.04 -3.61
C PRO A 139 -10.45 -49.98 -4.93
N GLU A 140 -11.12 -50.25 -6.06
CA GLU A 140 -10.48 -50.20 -7.38
C GLU A 140 -10.09 -48.77 -7.77
N GLU A 141 -10.99 -47.81 -7.53
CA GLU A 141 -10.68 -46.40 -7.76
C GLU A 141 -9.55 -45.91 -6.84
N LEU A 142 -9.52 -46.36 -5.58
CA LEU A 142 -8.40 -46.06 -4.67
C LEU A 142 -7.07 -46.61 -5.22
N ALA A 143 -7.06 -47.83 -5.74
CA ALA A 143 -5.87 -48.43 -6.35
C ALA A 143 -5.37 -47.61 -7.55
N LYS A 144 -6.28 -47.05 -8.37
CA LYS A 144 -5.90 -46.12 -9.45
C LYS A 144 -5.19 -44.88 -8.92
N PHE A 145 -5.72 -44.25 -7.87
CA PHE A 145 -5.06 -43.11 -7.22
C PHE A 145 -3.68 -43.50 -6.68
N VAL A 146 -3.56 -44.59 -5.93
CA VAL A 146 -2.28 -45.03 -5.35
C VAL A 146 -1.25 -45.28 -6.45
N ASN A 147 -1.60 -46.07 -7.46
CA ASN A 147 -0.70 -46.39 -8.56
C ASN A 147 -0.24 -45.14 -9.33
N PHE A 148 -1.16 -44.22 -9.61
CA PHE A 148 -0.81 -42.96 -10.29
C PHE A 148 0.16 -42.11 -9.47
N PHE A 149 -0.09 -41.94 -8.17
CA PHE A 149 0.76 -41.12 -7.30
C PHE A 149 2.15 -41.76 -7.07
N GLU A 150 2.23 -43.08 -6.96
CA GLU A 150 3.51 -43.80 -6.88
C GLU A 150 4.33 -43.70 -8.16
N THR A 151 3.71 -43.95 -9.32
CA THR A 151 4.40 -43.89 -10.62
C THR A 151 4.82 -42.48 -11.02
N SER A 152 4.07 -41.46 -10.62
CA SER A 152 4.41 -40.05 -10.84
C SER A 152 5.37 -39.47 -9.80
N GLY A 153 5.71 -40.21 -8.75
CA GLY A 153 6.54 -39.71 -7.65
C GLY A 153 5.88 -38.59 -6.83
N LEU A 154 4.56 -38.47 -6.89
CA LEU A 154 3.78 -37.47 -6.17
C LEU A 154 3.28 -38.02 -4.83
N LYS A 155 3.18 -37.15 -3.82
CA LYS A 155 2.63 -37.53 -2.51
C LYS A 155 1.10 -37.51 -2.54
N ILE A 156 0.47 -38.63 -2.20
CA ILE A 156 -0.98 -38.69 -2.01
C ILE A 156 -1.42 -37.76 -0.88
N LEU A 157 -2.43 -36.93 -1.14
CA LEU A 157 -2.96 -35.94 -0.19
C LEU A 157 -4.14 -36.52 0.59
N SER A 158 -4.52 -35.84 1.68
CA SER A 158 -5.68 -36.21 2.50
C SER A 158 -7.02 -36.11 1.75
N LYS A 159 -7.09 -35.22 0.75
CA LYS A 159 -8.22 -35.07 -0.15
C LYS A 159 -7.82 -35.51 -1.55
N LEU A 160 -8.65 -36.35 -2.15
CA LEU A 160 -8.57 -36.79 -3.54
C LEU A 160 -9.65 -36.04 -4.31
N TYR A 161 -9.27 -35.38 -5.40
CA TYR A 161 -10.15 -34.47 -6.12
C TYR A 161 -10.65 -35.11 -7.42
N TYR A 162 -11.90 -34.82 -7.76
CA TYR A 162 -12.51 -35.15 -9.05
C TYR A 162 -12.71 -33.93 -9.96
N GLU A 163 -12.49 -32.74 -9.40
CA GLU A 163 -12.47 -31.47 -10.12
C GLU A 163 -11.40 -30.55 -9.47
N PRO A 164 -10.86 -29.55 -10.20
CA PRO A 164 -10.00 -28.54 -9.58
C PRO A 164 -10.70 -27.88 -8.39
N TYR A 165 -9.96 -27.71 -7.28
CA TYR A 165 -10.49 -26.95 -6.15
C TYR A 165 -10.39 -25.45 -6.39
N THR A 166 -11.12 -24.69 -5.56
CA THR A 166 -10.97 -23.25 -5.41
C THR A 166 -10.52 -22.90 -3.98
N LYS A 167 -9.90 -21.74 -3.80
CA LYS A 167 -9.38 -21.23 -2.53
C LYS A 167 -10.38 -20.36 -1.75
N ILE A 168 -11.51 -20.04 -2.35
CA ILE A 168 -12.65 -19.41 -1.68
C ILE A 168 -13.32 -20.38 -0.69
N THR A 169 -14.02 -19.83 0.30
CA THR A 169 -14.80 -20.65 1.24
C THR A 169 -16.17 -20.98 0.66
N ARG A 170 -16.77 -22.12 1.04
CA ARG A 170 -18.16 -22.39 0.65
C ARG A 170 -19.09 -21.44 1.40
N ILE A 171 -20.04 -20.84 0.69
CA ILE A 171 -21.09 -20.01 1.28
C ILE A 171 -22.36 -20.89 1.42
N PRO A 172 -23.13 -20.77 2.52
CA PRO A 172 -24.42 -21.46 2.63
C PRO A 172 -25.32 -21.15 1.43
N LYS A 173 -26.08 -22.16 0.96
CA LYS A 173 -27.07 -21.93 -0.10
C LYS A 173 -28.05 -20.83 0.33
N LEU A 174 -28.33 -19.91 -0.58
CA LEU A 174 -29.25 -18.80 -0.34
C LEU A 174 -30.67 -19.34 -0.06
N LYS A 175 -31.31 -18.79 0.97
CA LYS A 175 -32.66 -19.12 1.44
C LYS A 175 -33.36 -17.84 1.86
N GLU A 176 -34.70 -17.86 1.88
CA GLU A 176 -35.51 -16.69 2.24
C GLU A 176 -35.24 -16.22 3.69
N SER A 177 -34.96 -17.16 4.61
CA SER A 177 -34.56 -16.86 6.00
C SER A 177 -33.29 -16.00 6.13
N PHE A 178 -32.43 -15.96 5.12
CA PHE A 178 -31.24 -15.09 5.12
C PHE A 178 -31.53 -13.66 4.64
N LEU A 179 -32.73 -13.41 4.11
CA LEU A 179 -33.11 -12.14 3.47
C LEU A 179 -34.26 -11.44 4.19
N ASN A 180 -35.17 -12.21 4.79
CA ASN A 180 -36.30 -11.69 5.54
C ASN A 180 -35.84 -10.98 6.82
N GLU A 181 -36.50 -9.87 7.14
CA GLU A 181 -36.32 -9.17 8.40
C GLU A 181 -36.77 -10.06 9.56
N GLY A 182 -35.95 -10.13 10.61
CA GLY A 182 -36.21 -10.93 11.81
C GLY A 182 -35.51 -10.34 13.03
N ASP A 183 -35.41 -11.08 14.13
CA ASP A 183 -34.92 -10.53 15.41
C ASP A 183 -33.38 -10.56 15.57
N ARG A 184 -32.64 -11.22 14.66
CA ARG A 184 -31.19 -11.42 14.83
C ARG A 184 -30.40 -10.34 14.10
N LYS A 185 -29.66 -9.53 14.87
CA LYS A 185 -28.86 -8.42 14.31
C LYS A 185 -27.52 -8.90 13.77
N CYS A 186 -27.24 -8.55 12.52
CA CYS A 186 -25.92 -8.70 11.91
C CYS A 186 -24.91 -7.84 12.65
N TYR A 187 -23.82 -8.46 13.11
CA TYR A 187 -22.81 -7.75 13.89
C TYR A 187 -22.13 -6.58 13.16
N LEU A 188 -21.96 -6.67 11.84
CA LEU A 188 -21.29 -5.61 11.07
C LEU A 188 -22.26 -4.54 10.59
N THR A 189 -23.38 -4.92 9.99
CA THR A 189 -24.28 -3.92 9.38
C THR A 189 -25.33 -3.39 10.35
N GLY A 190 -25.57 -4.09 11.46
CA GLY A 190 -26.66 -3.77 12.40
C GLY A 190 -28.05 -4.15 11.91
N GLU A 191 -28.20 -4.58 10.65
CA GLU A 191 -29.45 -5.02 10.05
C GLU A 191 -29.93 -6.35 10.66
N SER A 192 -31.24 -6.52 10.79
CA SER A 192 -31.84 -7.69 11.43
C SER A 192 -32.40 -8.69 10.42
N TYR A 193 -32.20 -9.99 10.68
CA TYR A 193 -32.61 -11.08 9.80
C TYR A 193 -33.13 -12.29 10.61
N ASP A 194 -33.90 -13.19 9.98
CA ASP A 194 -34.34 -14.45 10.61
C ASP A 194 -33.16 -15.40 10.89
N GLU A 195 -32.23 -15.51 9.95
CA GLU A 195 -31.06 -16.38 10.03
C GLU A 195 -29.77 -15.62 9.75
N LEU A 196 -28.74 -15.89 10.56
CA LEU A 196 -27.40 -15.35 10.42
C LEU A 196 -26.40 -16.50 10.24
N VAL A 197 -25.26 -16.20 9.63
CA VAL A 197 -24.18 -17.16 9.39
C VAL A 197 -23.04 -16.96 10.38
N ASP A 198 -22.42 -18.07 10.78
CA ASP A 198 -21.24 -18.05 11.63
C ASP A 198 -20.02 -17.51 10.86
N VAL A 199 -19.10 -16.88 11.61
CA VAL A 199 -17.91 -16.22 11.05
C VAL A 199 -16.62 -17.04 11.24
N THR A 200 -16.77 -18.31 11.59
CA THR A 200 -15.66 -19.26 11.79
C THR A 200 -14.82 -19.40 10.51
N ASN A 201 -13.54 -19.07 10.61
CA ASN A 201 -12.52 -19.17 9.54
C ASN A 201 -12.68 -18.20 8.35
N ILE A 202 -13.32 -17.04 8.51
CA ILE A 202 -13.65 -16.16 7.37
C ILE A 202 -12.82 -14.86 7.32
N SER A 203 -12.11 -14.47 8.39
CA SER A 203 -11.13 -13.36 8.35
C SER A 203 -10.51 -13.04 9.73
N PRO A 204 -9.28 -12.53 9.82
CA PRO A 204 -8.79 -11.82 11.00
C PRO A 204 -9.54 -10.50 11.28
N PHE A 205 -10.21 -9.88 10.30
CA PHE A 205 -11.10 -8.73 10.54
C PHE A 205 -12.34 -9.12 11.33
N PHE A 206 -12.73 -10.40 11.23
CA PHE A 206 -13.87 -10.92 11.95
C PHE A 206 -13.46 -11.70 13.21
N SER A 207 -12.25 -12.26 13.26
CA SER A 207 -11.73 -12.93 14.45
C SER A 207 -10.99 -12.02 15.43
N GLY A 208 -10.48 -10.85 14.99
CA GLY A 208 -9.98 -9.80 15.89
C GLY A 208 -11.06 -9.21 16.80
N LEU A 209 -12.33 -9.43 16.46
CA LEU A 209 -13.50 -9.08 17.27
C LEU A 209 -13.62 -9.88 18.57
N PHE A 210 -12.82 -10.94 18.76
CA PHE A 210 -12.78 -11.74 20.00
C PHE A 210 -11.92 -11.09 21.11
N ASN A 211 -11.03 -10.14 20.76
CA ASN A 211 -9.98 -9.68 21.68
C ASN A 211 -10.35 -8.50 22.59
N PHE A 212 -11.57 -7.94 22.48
CA PHE A 212 -12.00 -6.80 23.30
C PHE A 212 -13.10 -7.12 24.30
N ASN A 213 -13.60 -8.36 24.33
CA ASN A 213 -14.61 -8.78 25.31
C ASN A 213 -14.41 -10.25 25.68
N SER A 214 -13.80 -10.50 26.86
CA SER A 214 -13.44 -11.84 27.36
C SER A 214 -14.63 -12.75 27.68
N TYR A 215 -15.86 -12.24 27.56
CA TYR A 215 -17.10 -12.98 27.79
C TYR A 215 -17.78 -13.48 26.50
N LEU A 216 -17.25 -13.15 25.32
CA LEU A 216 -17.83 -13.55 24.03
C LEU A 216 -17.04 -14.72 23.42
N SER A 217 -17.75 -15.79 23.11
CA SER A 217 -17.25 -16.97 22.38
C SER A 217 -17.26 -16.74 20.87
N ALA A 218 -16.58 -17.63 20.12
CA ALA A 218 -16.56 -17.62 18.66
C ALA A 218 -17.95 -17.74 18.00
N GLY A 219 -18.97 -18.20 18.75
CA GLY A 219 -20.36 -18.36 18.29
C GLY A 219 -21.27 -17.17 18.53
N ASP A 220 -20.83 -16.15 19.27
CA ASP A 220 -21.72 -15.06 19.74
C ASP A 220 -21.84 -13.90 18.74
N LYS A 221 -20.97 -13.85 17.72
CA LYS A 221 -21.00 -12.83 16.68
C LYS A 221 -21.28 -13.48 15.33
N LYS A 222 -22.52 -13.36 14.86
CA LYS A 222 -22.96 -13.82 13.54
C LYS A 222 -23.14 -12.64 12.59
N ILE A 223 -22.97 -12.90 11.30
CA ILE A 223 -23.14 -11.89 10.24
C ILE A 223 -24.27 -12.30 9.30
N SER A 224 -24.80 -11.36 8.53
CA SER A 224 -25.79 -11.68 7.51
C SER A 224 -25.13 -12.46 6.36
N TRP A 225 -25.93 -13.23 5.63
CA TRP A 225 -25.46 -13.91 4.43
C TRP A 225 -24.88 -12.92 3.42
N LYS A 226 -25.55 -11.77 3.23
CA LYS A 226 -25.09 -10.68 2.35
C LYS A 226 -23.69 -10.19 2.74
N THR A 227 -23.46 -10.00 4.03
CA THR A 227 -22.17 -9.56 4.55
C THR A 227 -21.06 -10.56 4.25
N ARG A 228 -21.31 -11.85 4.50
CA ARG A 228 -20.36 -12.93 4.18
C ARG A 228 -20.06 -12.98 2.69
N TYR A 229 -21.10 -12.89 1.86
CA TYR A 229 -20.98 -12.89 0.41
C TYR A 229 -20.12 -11.71 -0.08
N LEU A 230 -20.49 -10.48 0.29
CA LEU A 230 -19.79 -9.26 -0.13
C LEU A 230 -18.34 -9.18 0.37
N SER A 231 -18.04 -9.67 1.58
CA SER A 231 -16.67 -9.64 2.09
C SER A 231 -15.68 -10.38 1.17
N MET A 232 -16.15 -11.41 0.47
CA MET A 232 -15.32 -12.19 -0.45
C MET A 232 -15.09 -11.48 -1.80
N PHE A 233 -15.90 -10.49 -2.15
CA PHE A 233 -15.68 -9.66 -3.34
C PHE A 233 -14.77 -8.45 -3.05
N SER A 234 -14.54 -8.11 -1.79
CA SER A 234 -13.69 -6.97 -1.43
C SER A 234 -12.26 -7.01 -2.01
N PRO A 235 -11.59 -8.18 -2.16
CA PRO A 235 -10.23 -8.23 -2.71
C PRO A 235 -10.15 -7.84 -4.19
N VAL A 236 -11.27 -7.87 -4.93
CA VAL A 236 -11.34 -7.44 -6.33
C VAL A 236 -10.80 -6.03 -6.52
N ASN A 237 -10.99 -5.17 -5.51
CA ASN A 237 -10.64 -3.74 -5.54
C ASN A 237 -9.55 -3.36 -4.54
N ALA A 238 -8.98 -4.32 -3.81
CA ALA A 238 -8.01 -4.04 -2.76
C ALA A 238 -6.60 -3.90 -3.33
N TYR A 239 -5.90 -2.83 -2.95
CA TYR A 239 -4.47 -2.70 -3.22
C TYR A 239 -3.66 -3.32 -2.09
N TYR A 240 -2.54 -3.95 -2.42
CA TYR A 240 -1.66 -4.54 -1.42
C TYR A 240 -0.18 -4.50 -1.83
N HIS A 241 0.67 -4.56 -0.81
CA HIS A 241 2.12 -4.63 -0.95
C HIS A 241 2.72 -5.46 0.19
N TYR A 242 3.49 -6.49 -0.14
CA TYR A 242 4.29 -7.23 0.83
C TYR A 242 5.64 -6.54 1.04
N SER A 243 6.09 -6.44 2.29
CA SER A 243 7.38 -5.81 2.63
C SER A 243 8.59 -6.52 2.02
N ASN A 244 8.45 -7.82 1.69
CA ASN A 244 9.48 -8.63 1.08
C ASN A 244 8.86 -9.89 0.43
N LYS A 245 9.70 -10.67 -0.27
CA LYS A 245 9.29 -11.93 -0.91
C LYS A 245 8.95 -13.07 0.06
N LEU A 246 9.38 -12.99 1.32
CA LEU A 246 8.99 -13.95 2.36
C LEU A 246 7.55 -13.74 2.83
N ARG A 247 6.95 -12.58 2.50
CA ARG A 247 5.53 -12.26 2.75
C ARG A 247 5.15 -12.34 4.22
N ASP A 248 6.10 -12.00 5.09
CA ASP A 248 5.94 -11.90 6.54
C ASP A 248 5.10 -10.70 6.95
N THR A 249 5.09 -9.64 6.15
CA THR A 249 4.35 -8.40 6.39
C THR A 249 3.63 -7.97 5.14
N ILE A 250 2.37 -7.57 5.28
CA ILE A 250 1.53 -7.04 4.20
C ILE A 250 0.88 -5.73 4.61
N HIS A 251 0.86 -4.79 3.67
CA HIS A 251 0.11 -3.54 3.73
C HIS A 251 -1.05 -3.64 2.75
N ILE A 252 -2.25 -3.27 3.17
CA ILE A 252 -3.45 -3.30 2.35
C ILE A 252 -4.12 -1.93 2.39
N TYR A 253 -4.65 -1.51 1.24
CA TYR A 253 -5.31 -0.24 1.04
C TYR A 253 -6.64 -0.44 0.33
N LEU A 254 -7.71 0.09 0.92
CA LEU A 254 -9.05 0.09 0.36
C LEU A 254 -9.48 1.53 0.10
N VAL A 255 -9.92 1.79 -1.14
CA VAL A 255 -10.47 3.09 -1.51
C VAL A 255 -11.89 3.21 -0.96
N SER A 256 -12.23 4.38 -0.45
CA SER A 256 -13.58 4.74 -0.03
C SER A 256 -14.01 6.08 -0.60
N SER A 257 -15.33 6.24 -0.70
CA SER A 257 -15.98 7.42 -1.24
C SER A 257 -17.32 7.67 -0.54
N ASP A 258 -17.93 8.81 -0.83
CA ASP A 258 -19.18 9.28 -0.24
C ASP A 258 -20.42 8.50 -0.75
N ASN A 259 -20.31 7.79 -1.88
CA ASN A 259 -21.36 6.90 -2.39
C ASN A 259 -20.78 5.80 -3.32
N LEU A 260 -21.60 4.82 -3.69
CA LEU A 260 -21.16 3.66 -4.49
C LEU A 260 -20.85 4.01 -5.95
N LYS A 261 -21.57 4.94 -6.58
CA LYS A 261 -21.27 5.37 -7.96
C LYS A 261 -19.91 6.05 -8.03
N ASN A 262 -19.64 6.96 -7.09
CA ASN A 262 -18.36 7.65 -6.97
C ASN A 262 -17.22 6.67 -6.66
N LEU A 263 -17.44 5.69 -5.78
CA LEU A 263 -16.45 4.64 -5.51
C LEU A 263 -16.14 3.82 -6.78
N ASN A 264 -17.17 3.41 -7.53
CA ASN A 264 -16.99 2.69 -8.79
C ASN A 264 -16.24 3.54 -9.83
N GLU A 265 -16.58 4.82 -9.96
CA GLU A 265 -15.90 5.75 -10.86
C GLU A 265 -14.41 5.88 -10.51
N LEU A 266 -14.08 6.09 -9.24
CA LEU A 266 -12.69 6.22 -8.77
C LEU A 266 -11.88 4.96 -9.10
N ILE A 267 -12.41 3.78 -8.74
CA ILE A 267 -11.73 2.49 -8.95
C ILE A 267 -11.55 2.21 -10.45
N SER A 268 -12.57 2.47 -11.27
CA SER A 268 -12.54 2.18 -12.71
C SER A 268 -11.70 3.17 -13.52
N LYS A 269 -11.70 4.46 -13.17
CA LYS A 269 -10.93 5.47 -13.90
C LYS A 269 -9.44 5.49 -13.52
N ILE A 270 -9.11 5.42 -12.23
CA ILE A 270 -7.71 5.52 -11.76
C ILE A 270 -6.92 4.28 -12.14
N GLU A 271 -7.52 3.09 -11.98
CA GLU A 271 -7.02 1.78 -12.43
C GLU A 271 -5.48 1.61 -12.34
N ILE A 272 -4.96 1.59 -11.11
CA ILE A 272 -3.53 1.35 -10.82
C ILE A 272 -3.25 -0.09 -10.36
N GLN A 273 -4.07 -1.05 -10.79
CA GLN A 273 -3.84 -2.45 -10.48
C GLN A 273 -3.08 -3.13 -11.61
N ASP A 274 -2.06 -3.93 -11.27
CA ASP A 274 -1.34 -4.73 -12.26
C ASP A 274 -2.22 -5.86 -12.82
N SER A 275 -2.06 -6.15 -14.11
CA SER A 275 -2.72 -7.28 -14.76
C SER A 275 -2.17 -8.62 -14.26
N THR A 276 -2.97 -9.68 -14.33
CA THR A 276 -2.59 -11.03 -13.89
C THR A 276 -1.24 -11.52 -14.46
N PRO A 277 -0.90 -11.35 -15.75
CA PRO A 277 0.41 -11.74 -16.26
C PRO A 277 1.58 -10.98 -15.59
N VAL A 278 1.39 -9.70 -15.28
CA VAL A 278 2.38 -8.89 -14.57
C VAL A 278 2.51 -9.35 -13.12
N LEU A 279 1.39 -9.61 -12.44
CA LEU A 279 1.39 -10.14 -11.07
C LEU A 279 2.15 -11.46 -10.97
N ARG A 280 1.96 -12.37 -11.92
CA ARG A 280 2.68 -13.66 -11.96
C ARG A 280 4.20 -13.46 -12.06
N LYS A 281 4.66 -12.53 -12.90
CA LYS A 281 6.09 -12.17 -13.03
C LYS A 281 6.64 -11.54 -11.76
N LYS A 282 5.84 -10.71 -11.08
CA LYS A 282 6.17 -10.08 -9.78
C LYS A 282 6.00 -11.03 -8.59
N GLU A 283 5.65 -12.30 -8.83
CA GLU A 283 5.33 -13.30 -7.80
C GLU A 283 4.30 -12.75 -6.79
N PHE A 284 3.36 -11.95 -7.25
CA PHE A 284 2.31 -11.34 -6.43
C PHE A 284 2.81 -10.55 -5.21
N VAL A 285 4.04 -10.00 -5.25
CA VAL A 285 4.58 -9.17 -4.14
C VAL A 285 3.77 -7.89 -3.94
N SER A 286 3.23 -7.33 -5.02
CA SER A 286 2.32 -6.19 -4.96
C SER A 286 1.40 -6.24 -6.17
N ASN A 287 0.17 -5.77 -6.01
CA ASN A 287 -0.73 -5.52 -7.14
C ASN A 287 -0.83 -4.04 -7.51
N ILE A 288 -0.01 -3.17 -6.91
CA ILE A 288 0.00 -1.74 -7.19
C ILE A 288 0.94 -1.49 -8.37
N LYS A 289 0.38 -0.91 -9.43
CA LYS A 289 1.14 -0.31 -10.52
C LYS A 289 1.56 1.09 -10.11
N PHE A 290 2.76 1.20 -9.53
CA PHE A 290 3.31 2.50 -9.16
C PHE A 290 3.59 3.38 -10.39
N ALA A 291 3.56 4.70 -10.20
CA ALA A 291 3.96 5.64 -11.23
C ALA A 291 5.39 5.37 -11.72
N GLU A 292 5.63 5.56 -13.02
CA GLU A 292 6.88 5.18 -13.69
C GLU A 292 8.12 5.76 -12.99
N GLU A 293 8.03 6.99 -12.48
CA GLU A 293 9.16 7.66 -11.86
C GLU A 293 9.61 6.96 -10.57
N ILE A 294 8.70 6.26 -9.88
CA ILE A 294 8.94 5.58 -8.59
C ILE A 294 8.86 4.06 -8.68
N GLU A 295 8.53 3.48 -9.83
CA GLU A 295 8.35 2.03 -10.01
C GLU A 295 9.63 1.23 -9.70
N LYS A 296 10.80 1.80 -9.99
CA LYS A 296 12.10 1.17 -9.73
C LYS A 296 12.54 1.24 -8.26
N ASP A 297 11.82 1.99 -7.43
CA ASP A 297 12.11 2.05 -6.00
C ASP A 297 11.57 0.80 -5.28
N SER A 298 12.12 0.51 -4.11
CA SER A 298 11.71 -0.61 -3.26
C SER A 298 11.15 -0.08 -1.96
N PHE A 299 10.01 -0.63 -1.56
CA PHE A 299 9.27 -0.23 -0.36
C PHE A 299 9.13 -1.42 0.58
N THR A 300 9.17 -1.14 1.88
CA THR A 300 9.11 -2.13 2.97
C THR A 300 8.13 -1.72 4.05
N GLU A 301 7.88 -0.41 4.23
CA GLU A 301 7.09 0.10 5.36
C GLU A 301 5.76 0.75 4.92
N GLN A 302 4.79 0.81 5.83
CA GLN A 302 3.39 1.12 5.52
C GLN A 302 3.18 2.52 4.92
N PHE A 303 3.80 3.56 5.49
CA PHE A 303 3.54 4.95 5.11
C PHE A 303 4.27 5.36 3.83
N GLU A 304 5.46 4.79 3.57
CA GLU A 304 6.14 5.01 2.29
C GLU A 304 5.40 4.33 1.12
N VAL A 305 4.83 3.14 1.34
CA VAL A 305 3.95 2.50 0.34
C VAL A 305 2.67 3.33 0.15
N ALA A 306 2.10 3.86 1.24
CA ALA A 306 0.90 4.71 1.16
C ALA A 306 1.16 5.98 0.35
N ILE A 307 2.29 6.67 0.57
CA ILE A 307 2.68 7.83 -0.24
C ILE A 307 2.88 7.45 -1.71
N ALA A 308 3.58 6.34 -1.98
CA ALA A 308 3.82 5.88 -3.34
C ALA A 308 2.50 5.55 -4.06
N LEU A 309 1.55 4.92 -3.36
CA LEU A 309 0.20 4.66 -3.84
C LEU A 309 -0.53 5.96 -4.17
N ILE A 310 -0.59 6.92 -3.22
CA ILE A 310 -1.33 8.18 -3.41
C ILE A 310 -0.70 9.02 -4.53
N TYR A 311 0.62 9.07 -4.65
CA TYR A 311 1.31 9.72 -5.77
C TYR A 311 0.93 9.06 -7.10
N SER A 312 0.86 7.73 -7.16
CA SER A 312 0.44 7.00 -8.35
C SER A 312 -1.03 7.26 -8.72
N MET A 313 -1.91 7.36 -7.72
CA MET A 313 -3.30 7.75 -7.90
C MET A 313 -3.41 9.19 -8.41
N TYR A 314 -2.61 10.13 -7.89
CA TYR A 314 -2.53 11.50 -8.37
C TYR A 314 -2.17 11.54 -9.86
N LYS A 315 -1.06 10.87 -10.26
CA LYS A 315 -0.62 10.83 -11.67
C LYS A 315 -1.73 10.30 -12.58
N LYS A 316 -2.37 9.18 -12.20
CA LYS A 316 -3.48 8.62 -13.00
C LYS A 316 -4.72 9.49 -13.00
N ALA A 317 -5.05 10.16 -11.89
CA ALA A 317 -6.19 11.06 -11.83
C ALA A 317 -6.00 12.25 -12.78
N ILE A 318 -4.82 12.87 -12.79
CA ILE A 318 -4.50 13.95 -13.75
C ILE A 318 -4.68 13.49 -15.19
N LEU A 319 -4.14 12.32 -15.53
CA LEU A 319 -4.25 11.76 -16.89
C LEU A 319 -5.71 11.50 -17.30
N LYS A 320 -6.48 10.87 -16.41
CA LYS A 320 -7.80 10.31 -16.73
C LYS A 320 -8.93 11.33 -16.63
N TYR A 321 -8.84 12.28 -15.70
CA TYR A 321 -9.83 13.34 -15.55
C TYR A 321 -9.44 14.60 -16.32
N GLY A 322 -8.15 14.80 -16.57
CA GLY A 322 -7.63 15.92 -17.38
C GLY A 322 -7.60 15.61 -18.87
N ASN A 323 -7.76 14.33 -19.26
CA ASN A 323 -7.67 13.87 -20.64
C ASN A 323 -6.34 14.27 -21.33
N ILE A 324 -5.24 14.18 -20.59
CA ILE A 324 -3.90 14.48 -21.11
C ILE A 324 -3.06 13.21 -21.27
N SER A 325 -2.01 13.29 -22.07
CA SER A 325 -1.05 12.19 -22.28
C SER A 325 -0.03 12.07 -21.15
N GLU A 326 0.62 10.90 -21.01
CA GLU A 326 1.55 10.60 -19.90
C GLU A 326 2.74 11.55 -19.78
N ASN A 327 3.12 12.24 -20.88
CA ASN A 327 4.25 13.16 -20.91
C ASN A 327 3.85 14.64 -20.73
N GLN A 328 2.57 14.94 -20.59
CA GLN A 328 2.08 16.31 -20.42
C GLN A 328 1.96 16.65 -18.94
N PHE A 329 2.51 17.81 -18.58
CA PHE A 329 2.28 18.42 -17.28
C PHE A 329 0.94 19.16 -17.29
N ALA A 330 0.12 18.98 -16.25
CA ALA A 330 -1.09 19.76 -16.07
C ALA A 330 -0.73 21.13 -15.48
N ASP A 331 -1.17 22.22 -16.08
CA ASP A 331 -1.04 23.54 -15.46
C ASP A 331 -2.05 23.72 -14.30
N ASP A 332 -2.04 24.90 -13.67
CA ASP A 332 -2.92 25.16 -12.51
C ASP A 332 -4.41 25.19 -12.88
N GLU A 333 -4.75 25.60 -14.10
CA GLU A 333 -6.12 25.66 -14.58
C GLU A 333 -6.67 24.25 -14.77
N LEU A 334 -5.94 23.42 -15.52
CA LEU A 334 -6.29 22.02 -15.73
C LEU A 334 -6.31 21.23 -14.42
N PHE A 335 -5.32 21.46 -13.53
CA PHE A 335 -5.34 20.83 -12.21
C PHE A 335 -6.60 21.22 -11.42
N GLY A 336 -6.96 22.51 -11.44
CA GLY A 336 -8.18 23.01 -10.82
C GLY A 336 -9.42 22.27 -11.35
N GLU A 337 -9.56 22.17 -12.67
CA GLU A 337 -10.64 21.40 -13.29
C GLU A 337 -10.65 19.94 -12.86
N VAL A 338 -9.51 19.26 -12.89
CA VAL A 338 -9.39 17.86 -12.49
C VAL A 338 -9.87 17.67 -11.06
N MET A 339 -9.46 18.54 -10.13
CA MET A 339 -9.87 18.45 -8.74
C MET A 339 -11.39 18.65 -8.54
N THR A 340 -12.08 19.37 -9.41
CA THR A 340 -13.55 19.46 -9.38
C THR A 340 -14.26 18.22 -9.89
N LYS A 341 -13.59 17.43 -10.75
CA LYS A 341 -14.15 16.21 -11.38
C LYS A 341 -13.88 14.96 -10.55
N ILE A 342 -12.86 14.96 -9.69
CA ILE A 342 -12.52 13.81 -8.84
C ILE A 342 -13.54 13.70 -7.69
N PRO A 343 -14.23 12.54 -7.56
CA PRO A 343 -15.13 12.32 -6.43
C PRO A 343 -14.40 12.30 -5.07
N PRO A 344 -15.11 12.52 -3.95
CA PRO A 344 -14.52 12.41 -2.61
C PRO A 344 -13.78 11.08 -2.43
N LEU A 345 -12.51 11.17 -2.05
CA LEU A 345 -11.59 10.04 -1.97
C LEU A 345 -10.97 9.94 -0.58
N ALA A 346 -11.04 8.76 0.02
CA ALA A 346 -10.27 8.38 1.19
C ALA A 346 -9.69 6.97 1.03
N ILE A 347 -8.68 6.64 1.83
CA ILE A 347 -8.04 5.32 1.82
C ILE A 347 -8.01 4.78 3.25
N GLU A 348 -8.60 3.60 3.45
CA GLU A 348 -8.35 2.82 4.65
C GLU A 348 -7.10 1.96 4.44
N SER A 349 -6.13 2.14 5.32
CA SER A 349 -4.84 1.45 5.29
C SER A 349 -4.71 0.57 6.52
N PHE A 350 -4.26 -0.66 6.35
CA PHE A 350 -3.89 -1.49 7.48
C PHE A 350 -2.70 -2.38 7.17
N LYS A 351 -1.97 -2.73 8.22
CA LYS A 351 -0.80 -3.59 8.19
C LYS A 351 -1.11 -4.88 8.93
N ALA A 352 -0.70 -6.01 8.35
CA ALA A 352 -0.74 -7.30 9.00
C ALA A 352 0.63 -7.99 8.94
N GLU A 353 0.97 -8.71 10.01
CA GLU A 353 2.23 -9.44 10.15
C GLU A 353 1.98 -10.93 10.41
N SER A 354 2.93 -11.76 10.00
CA SER A 354 2.92 -13.19 10.25
C SER A 354 3.02 -13.47 11.75
N PHE A 355 2.10 -14.26 12.25
CA PHE A 355 2.08 -14.78 13.61
C PHE A 355 1.72 -16.27 13.57
N ALA A 356 2.70 -17.11 13.90
CA ALA A 356 2.64 -18.56 13.69
C ALA A 356 2.29 -18.91 12.22
N SER A 357 1.21 -19.64 11.98
CA SER A 357 0.73 -20.03 10.65
C SER A 357 -0.32 -19.06 10.06
N THR A 358 -0.51 -17.89 10.67
CA THR A 358 -1.55 -16.90 10.29
C THR A 358 -0.97 -15.51 10.07
N MET A 359 -1.71 -14.62 9.41
CA MET A 359 -1.40 -13.18 9.39
C MET A 359 -2.41 -12.41 10.24
N ARG A 360 -1.93 -11.47 11.07
CA ARG A 360 -2.76 -10.68 11.99
C ARG A 360 -2.61 -9.19 11.74
N PRO A 361 -3.70 -8.45 11.50
CA PRO A 361 -3.69 -7.00 11.46
C PRO A 361 -3.24 -6.42 12.80
N ASN A 362 -2.35 -5.43 12.77
CA ASN A 362 -1.84 -4.76 13.98
C ASN A 362 -1.79 -3.23 13.89
N THR A 363 -1.95 -2.66 12.69
CA THR A 363 -2.05 -1.21 12.49
C THR A 363 -3.24 -0.90 11.58
N TYR A 364 -3.95 0.19 11.87
CA TYR A 364 -5.02 0.74 11.04
C TYR A 364 -4.90 2.25 10.96
N GLU A 365 -5.10 2.82 9.78
CA GLU A 365 -5.01 4.25 9.48
C GLU A 365 -6.11 4.64 8.49
N ASN A 366 -6.71 5.82 8.68
CA ASN A 366 -7.68 6.39 7.74
C ASN A 366 -7.08 7.65 7.09
N LEU A 367 -6.74 7.55 5.81
CA LEU A 367 -6.14 8.62 5.03
C LEU A 367 -7.24 9.37 4.26
N ASN A 368 -7.81 10.40 4.88
CA ASN A 368 -8.93 11.17 4.34
C ASN A 368 -8.57 12.58 3.85
N ARG A 369 -7.30 12.98 3.96
CA ARG A 369 -6.80 14.30 3.54
C ARG A 369 -6.06 14.25 2.19
N LEU A 370 -6.68 13.64 1.18
CA LEU A 370 -6.00 13.38 -0.09
C LEU A 370 -5.96 14.58 -1.04
N THR A 371 -6.98 15.46 -1.02
CA THR A 371 -6.99 16.69 -1.84
C THR A 371 -5.79 17.61 -1.57
N PRO A 372 -5.43 17.93 -0.31
CA PRO A 372 -4.19 18.66 -0.02
C PRO A 372 -2.92 17.96 -0.51
N LEU A 373 -2.87 16.62 -0.46
CA LEU A 373 -1.72 15.85 -0.94
C LEU A 373 -1.61 15.88 -2.47
N PHE A 374 -2.72 15.81 -3.19
CA PHE A 374 -2.71 15.97 -4.66
C PHE A 374 -2.21 17.35 -5.05
N LYS A 375 -2.65 18.41 -4.35
CA LYS A 375 -2.13 19.76 -4.56
C LYS A 375 -0.64 19.86 -4.24
N LEU A 376 -0.17 19.22 -3.17
CA LEU A 376 1.25 19.15 -2.86
C LEU A 376 2.04 18.51 -4.01
N PHE A 377 1.60 17.37 -4.53
CA PHE A 377 2.30 16.69 -5.63
C PHE A 377 2.32 17.52 -6.92
N HIS A 378 1.21 18.18 -7.25
CA HIS A 378 1.15 19.11 -8.36
C HIS A 378 2.17 20.25 -8.23
N ASP A 379 2.24 20.88 -7.05
CA ASP A 379 3.18 21.98 -6.82
C ASP A 379 4.65 21.52 -6.76
N VAL A 380 4.89 20.29 -6.30
CA VAL A 380 6.21 19.63 -6.34
C VAL A 380 6.67 19.45 -7.79
N GLU A 381 5.82 18.88 -8.65
CA GLU A 381 6.11 18.70 -10.07
C GLU A 381 6.29 20.05 -10.79
N LYS A 382 5.39 21.01 -10.54
CA LYS A 382 5.47 22.37 -11.07
C LYS A 382 6.80 23.06 -10.74
N SER A 383 7.34 22.80 -9.56
CA SER A 383 8.60 23.38 -9.08
C SER A 383 9.84 22.63 -9.59
N GLY A 384 9.67 21.65 -10.49
CA GLY A 384 10.77 20.84 -11.03
C GLY A 384 11.39 19.89 -10.01
N ILE A 385 10.67 19.56 -8.94
CA ILE A 385 11.13 18.63 -7.91
C ILE A 385 10.81 17.21 -8.39
N VAL A 386 11.84 16.39 -8.54
CA VAL A 386 11.71 15.00 -8.97
C VAL A 386 11.41 14.14 -7.74
N PHE A 387 10.13 13.78 -7.57
CA PHE A 387 9.65 13.11 -6.36
C PHE A 387 10.37 11.78 -6.06
N SER A 388 10.74 11.02 -7.09
CA SER A 388 11.50 9.77 -6.93
C SER A 388 12.90 9.99 -6.36
N ARG A 389 13.58 11.07 -6.74
CA ARG A 389 14.88 11.46 -6.19
C ARG A 389 14.75 11.94 -4.75
N PHE A 390 13.68 12.66 -4.44
CA PHE A 390 13.34 13.01 -3.06
C PHE A 390 13.18 11.75 -2.21
N LEU A 391 12.27 10.83 -2.57
CA LEU A 391 12.05 9.58 -1.82
C LEU A 391 13.32 8.74 -1.68
N SER A 392 14.09 8.57 -2.76
CA SER A 392 15.35 7.82 -2.71
C SER A 392 16.38 8.45 -1.78
N SER A 393 16.37 9.77 -1.64
CA SER A 393 17.30 10.50 -0.77
C SER A 393 16.97 10.36 0.72
N LEU A 394 15.75 9.96 1.09
CA LEU A 394 15.33 9.76 2.48
C LEU A 394 15.83 8.47 3.13
N LYS A 395 16.51 7.61 2.36
CA LYS A 395 17.11 6.36 2.84
C LYS A 395 18.38 6.62 3.62
N LEU A 396 18.53 6.12 4.84
CA LEU A 396 19.78 6.26 5.58
C LEU A 396 19.99 5.06 6.50
N LEU A 397 21.09 4.34 6.28
CA LEU A 397 21.49 3.23 7.13
C LEU A 397 22.57 3.69 8.12
N LYS A 398 22.37 3.47 9.42
CA LYS A 398 23.42 3.79 10.39
C LYS A 398 24.60 2.82 10.24
N PRO A 399 25.84 3.25 10.48
CA PRO A 399 27.02 2.37 10.43
C PRO A 399 26.85 1.12 11.31
N SER A 400 26.26 1.26 12.50
CA SER A 400 25.98 0.15 13.43
C SER A 400 24.98 -0.89 12.92
N GLU A 401 24.20 -0.56 11.88
CA GLU A 401 23.10 -1.39 11.38
C GLU A 401 23.47 -2.15 10.09
N ARG A 402 24.70 -1.99 9.57
CA ARG A 402 25.13 -2.59 8.29
C ARG A 402 25.20 -4.10 8.29
N ALA A 403 25.55 -4.68 9.43
CA ALA A 403 25.62 -6.13 9.62
C ALA A 403 24.25 -6.75 9.93
N ALA A 404 23.19 -5.94 10.10
CA ALA A 404 21.87 -6.45 10.42
C ALA A 404 21.27 -7.23 9.24
N SER A 405 20.63 -8.37 9.52
CA SER A 405 19.93 -9.17 8.53
C SER A 405 18.79 -8.40 7.85
N ASN A 406 18.18 -7.45 8.55
CA ASN A 406 17.09 -6.60 8.08
C ASN A 406 17.54 -5.19 7.65
N LYS A 407 18.83 -5.01 7.28
CA LYS A 407 19.40 -3.70 6.88
C LYS A 407 18.59 -2.94 5.83
N TYR A 408 17.98 -3.63 4.87
CA TYR A 408 17.12 -3.01 3.85
C TYR A 408 15.92 -2.31 4.49
N ARG A 409 15.30 -2.92 5.50
CA ARG A 409 14.20 -2.30 6.23
C ARG A 409 14.70 -1.11 7.08
N LEU A 410 15.80 -1.30 7.80
CA LEU A 410 16.38 -0.27 8.69
C LEU A 410 16.72 1.03 7.93
N GLU A 411 17.27 0.91 6.73
CA GLU A 411 17.58 2.04 5.85
C GLU A 411 16.36 2.91 5.52
N ARG A 412 15.14 2.35 5.56
CA ARG A 412 13.88 3.00 5.14
C ARG A 412 13.07 3.56 6.31
N ILE A 413 13.47 3.34 7.56
CA ILE A 413 12.72 3.80 8.74
C ILE A 413 12.49 5.32 8.69
N LEU A 414 13.53 6.09 8.36
CA LEU A 414 13.43 7.55 8.24
C LEU A 414 12.49 7.97 7.11
N ARG A 415 12.59 7.33 5.93
CA ARG A 415 11.69 7.58 4.80
C ARG A 415 10.24 7.32 5.20
N ASN A 416 9.98 6.23 5.91
CA ASN A 416 8.64 5.91 6.41
C ASN A 416 8.13 6.95 7.43
N GLN A 417 8.99 7.40 8.35
CA GLN A 417 8.64 8.45 9.31
C GLN A 417 8.26 9.76 8.59
N ILE A 418 9.11 10.23 7.66
CA ILE A 418 8.84 11.45 6.89
C ILE A 418 7.60 11.27 6.02
N SER A 419 7.37 10.07 5.47
CA SER A 419 6.15 9.77 4.72
C SER A 419 4.91 9.90 5.60
N ARG A 420 4.97 9.41 6.85
CA ARG A 420 3.88 9.60 7.81
C ARG A 420 3.65 11.09 8.11
N GLU A 421 4.71 11.84 8.37
CA GLU A 421 4.63 13.28 8.64
C GLU A 421 3.98 14.04 7.48
N ILE A 422 4.31 13.71 6.22
CA ILE A 422 3.68 14.27 5.01
C ILE A 422 2.19 13.89 4.93
N LEU A 423 1.84 12.62 5.14
CA LEU A 423 0.44 12.16 5.10
C LEU A 423 -0.42 12.85 6.16
N GLU A 424 0.16 13.15 7.32
CA GLU A 424 -0.49 13.85 8.43
C GLU A 424 -0.44 15.39 8.29
N LEU A 425 0.20 15.92 7.23
CA LEU A 425 0.45 17.35 7.00
C LEU A 425 1.18 18.03 8.17
N LYS A 426 2.15 17.30 8.76
CA LYS A 426 3.02 17.78 9.86
C LYS A 426 4.39 18.19 9.31
N SER A 427 5.09 19.03 10.08
CA SER A 427 6.46 19.44 9.74
C SER A 427 7.39 18.24 9.60
N ILE A 428 8.16 18.22 8.52
CA ILE A 428 9.25 17.28 8.26
C ILE A 428 10.61 17.90 8.61
N LEU A 429 10.63 19.20 8.92
CA LEU A 429 11.82 19.99 9.19
C LEU A 429 12.79 19.33 10.20
N PRO A 430 12.33 18.79 11.34
CA PRO A 430 13.23 18.11 12.28
C PRO A 430 13.87 16.84 11.70
N SER A 431 13.08 16.04 11.00
CA SER A 431 13.53 14.78 10.39
C SER A 431 14.52 15.03 9.23
N ILE A 432 14.28 16.07 8.44
CA ILE A 432 15.17 16.50 7.36
C ILE A 432 16.46 17.11 7.93
N GLU A 433 16.39 17.98 8.94
CA GLU A 433 17.58 18.53 9.59
C GLU A 433 18.50 17.41 10.10
N ASP A 434 17.92 16.43 10.78
CA ASP A 434 18.66 15.28 11.30
C ASP A 434 19.26 14.43 10.17
N LEU A 435 18.55 14.24 9.05
CA LEU A 435 19.08 13.57 7.85
C LEU A 435 20.31 14.30 7.28
N PHE A 436 20.21 15.61 7.07
CA PHE A 436 21.31 16.42 6.55
C PHE A 436 22.51 16.35 7.49
N PHE A 437 22.28 16.48 8.79
CA PHE A 437 23.32 16.48 9.81
C PHE A 437 23.98 15.12 10.00
N ARG A 438 23.22 14.02 10.01
CA ARG A 438 23.80 12.65 10.05
C ARG A 438 24.62 12.36 8.81
N SER A 439 24.09 12.73 7.63
CA SER A 439 24.81 12.57 6.37
C SER A 439 26.14 13.31 6.40
N TYR A 440 26.13 14.57 6.84
CA TYR A 440 27.34 15.38 7.00
C TYR A 440 28.36 14.75 7.95
N ASN A 441 27.90 14.26 9.11
CA ASN A 441 28.78 13.59 10.06
C ASN A 441 29.43 12.35 9.48
N TYR A 442 28.66 11.52 8.78
CA TYR A 442 29.17 10.32 8.11
C TYR A 442 30.19 10.68 7.02
N LEU A 443 29.87 11.67 6.19
CA LEU A 443 30.80 12.19 5.17
C LEU A 443 32.12 12.72 5.75
N CYS A 444 32.07 13.40 6.90
CA CYS A 444 33.27 13.90 7.57
C CYS A 444 34.23 12.78 8.00
N ILE A 445 33.69 11.62 8.37
CA ILE A 445 34.45 10.42 8.75
C ILE A 445 34.56 9.38 7.63
N ASN A 446 34.26 9.77 6.38
CA ASN A 446 34.31 8.92 5.18
C ASN A 446 33.38 7.68 5.22
N GLU A 447 32.29 7.75 5.96
CA GLU A 447 31.26 6.71 6.00
C GLU A 447 30.26 6.88 4.84
N PRO A 448 29.88 5.81 4.12
CA PRO A 448 28.91 5.90 3.03
C PRO A 448 27.50 6.25 3.53
N ILE A 449 26.83 7.13 2.78
CA ILE A 449 25.48 7.65 3.04
C ILE A 449 24.43 7.16 2.02
N GLY A 450 24.85 6.33 1.05
CA GLY A 450 24.02 5.95 -0.10
C GLY A 450 23.78 7.09 -1.07
N PHE A 451 22.80 6.94 -1.96
CA PHE A 451 22.39 8.02 -2.87
C PHE A 451 21.74 9.17 -2.09
N LYS A 452 22.16 10.41 -2.36
CA LYS A 452 21.56 11.64 -1.81
C LYS A 452 21.55 12.73 -2.86
N ASP A 453 20.36 13.20 -3.22
CA ASP A 453 20.16 14.44 -3.96
C ASP A 453 19.73 15.53 -2.97
N PHE A 454 20.73 16.15 -2.32
CA PHE A 454 20.48 17.19 -1.31
C PHE A 454 19.71 18.39 -1.88
N LYS A 455 19.90 18.70 -3.17
CA LYS A 455 19.14 19.76 -3.85
C LYS A 455 17.65 19.44 -3.87
N GLN A 456 17.28 18.21 -4.25
CA GLN A 456 15.88 17.79 -4.29
C GLN A 456 15.26 17.74 -2.89
N LEU A 457 15.99 17.22 -1.89
CA LEU A 457 15.55 17.26 -0.49
C LEU A 457 15.31 18.69 0.00
N PHE A 458 16.24 19.59 -0.31
CA PHE A 458 16.18 20.98 0.09
C PHE A 458 14.98 21.70 -0.53
N LEU A 459 14.80 21.60 -1.86
CA LEU A 459 13.69 22.23 -2.58
C LEU A 459 12.33 21.71 -2.10
N PHE A 460 12.19 20.39 -1.90
CA PHE A 460 10.97 19.81 -1.35
C PHE A 460 10.68 20.36 0.04
N THR A 461 11.67 20.39 0.92
CA THR A 461 11.50 20.87 2.30
C THR A 461 11.07 22.34 2.33
N GLN A 462 11.68 23.19 1.52
CA GLN A 462 11.29 24.59 1.40
C GLN A 462 9.82 24.74 0.97
N LEU A 463 9.43 24.04 -0.09
CA LEU A 463 8.07 24.11 -0.63
C LEU A 463 7.04 23.57 0.36
N TYR A 464 7.32 22.41 0.96
CA TYR A 464 6.40 21.72 1.85
C TYR A 464 6.15 22.51 3.14
N GLU A 465 7.20 23.01 3.79
CA GLU A 465 7.07 23.74 5.06
C GLU A 465 6.30 25.06 4.90
N LEU A 466 6.43 25.75 3.76
CA LEU A 466 5.61 26.92 3.43
C LEU A 466 4.12 26.56 3.31
N LYS A 467 3.81 25.40 2.73
CA LYS A 467 2.43 24.95 2.54
C LYS A 467 1.72 24.61 3.83
N ILE A 468 2.42 23.99 4.77
CA ILE A 468 1.87 23.70 6.11
C ILE A 468 2.04 24.89 7.08
N LYS A 469 2.60 26.01 6.60
CA LYS A 469 2.72 27.30 7.30
C LYS A 469 3.44 27.21 8.65
N THR A 470 4.54 26.48 8.71
CA THR A 470 5.36 26.40 9.93
C THR A 470 6.11 27.68 10.23
N MET A 471 6.36 28.51 9.22
CA MET A 471 7.04 29.80 9.33
C MET A 471 6.59 30.77 8.23
N GLU A 472 6.71 32.07 8.49
CA GLU A 472 6.57 33.10 7.46
C GLU A 472 7.63 32.94 6.37
N GLU A 473 7.23 33.14 5.11
CA GLU A 473 8.10 32.94 3.95
C GLU A 473 9.36 33.83 3.99
N SER A 474 9.23 35.10 4.38
CA SER A 474 10.37 36.02 4.45
C SER A 474 11.42 35.54 5.45
N LEU A 475 10.98 35.06 6.62
CA LEU A 475 11.82 34.58 7.70
C LEU A 475 12.50 33.24 7.33
N GLN A 476 11.75 32.33 6.70
CA GLN A 476 12.29 31.08 6.17
C GLN A 476 13.40 31.36 5.14
N ASN A 477 13.13 32.25 4.18
CA ASN A 477 14.09 32.61 3.12
C ASN A 477 15.34 33.29 3.70
N ALA A 478 15.19 34.15 4.70
CA ALA A 478 16.30 34.79 5.38
C ALA A 478 17.17 33.77 6.14
N ALA A 479 16.56 32.85 6.91
CA ALA A 479 17.27 31.78 7.62
C ALA A 479 18.08 30.87 6.68
N ILE A 480 17.46 30.48 5.57
CA ILE A 480 18.11 29.70 4.51
C ILE A 480 19.26 30.45 3.86
N THR A 481 19.09 31.74 3.59
CA THR A 481 20.12 32.56 2.93
C THR A 481 21.34 32.70 3.83
N LEU A 482 21.13 32.97 5.12
CA LEU A 482 22.21 32.98 6.12
C LEU A 482 22.89 31.62 6.21
N GLY A 483 22.14 30.53 6.24
CA GLY A 483 22.67 29.16 6.21
C GLY A 483 23.57 28.90 4.99
N LYS A 484 23.11 29.26 3.79
CA LYS A 484 23.91 29.14 2.56
C LYS A 484 25.18 29.97 2.61
N GLN A 485 25.12 31.20 3.13
CA GLN A 485 26.30 32.05 3.31
C GLN A 485 27.32 31.41 4.26
N ILE A 486 26.86 30.87 5.40
CA ILE A 486 27.70 30.10 6.33
C ILE A 486 28.38 28.95 5.57
N GLY A 487 27.62 28.13 4.85
CA GLY A 487 28.16 27.01 4.08
C GLY A 487 29.19 27.42 3.03
N VAL A 488 28.94 28.50 2.28
CA VAL A 488 29.86 29.03 1.27
C VAL A 488 31.16 29.54 1.90
N LYS A 489 31.07 30.30 2.99
CA LYS A 489 32.25 30.82 3.69
C LYS A 489 33.06 29.71 4.35
N MET A 490 32.41 28.73 4.96
CA MET A 490 33.08 27.54 5.51
C MET A 490 33.83 26.76 4.43
N ARG A 491 33.25 26.61 3.24
CA ARG A 491 33.86 25.91 2.10
C ARG A 491 35.10 26.61 1.53
N HIS A 492 35.16 27.94 1.63
CA HIS A 492 36.20 28.79 1.05
C HIS A 492 37.09 29.48 2.08
N GLN A 493 37.09 29.01 3.33
CA GLN A 493 37.80 29.68 4.43
C GLN A 493 39.31 29.78 4.19
N ASP A 494 39.92 28.72 3.65
CA ASP A 494 41.35 28.62 3.41
C ASP A 494 41.59 28.26 1.95
N ALA A 495 42.05 29.25 1.16
CA ALA A 495 42.29 29.09 -0.28
C ALA A 495 43.39 28.06 -0.60
N SER A 496 44.22 27.67 0.37
CA SER A 496 45.25 26.65 0.19
C SER A 496 44.73 25.21 0.27
N GLN A 497 43.48 25.02 0.71
CA GLN A 497 42.87 23.71 0.95
C GLN A 497 41.75 23.43 -0.05
N SER A 498 41.47 22.14 -0.27
CA SER A 498 40.32 21.76 -1.10
C SER A 498 38.99 22.13 -0.43
N GLU A 499 37.97 22.42 -1.24
CA GLU A 499 36.61 22.71 -0.75
C GLU A 499 36.10 21.62 0.22
N ALA A 500 36.42 20.35 -0.05
CA ALA A 500 36.05 19.22 0.80
C ALA A 500 36.76 19.25 2.16
N ALA A 501 38.05 19.59 2.20
CA ALA A 501 38.82 19.70 3.45
C ALA A 501 38.30 20.86 4.31
N ASN A 502 38.06 22.01 3.70
CA ASN A 502 37.46 23.17 4.34
C ASN A 502 36.06 22.87 4.89
N ALA A 503 35.21 22.22 4.09
CA ALA A 503 33.88 21.80 4.51
C ALA A 503 33.90 20.88 5.73
N LYS A 504 34.89 19.99 5.85
CA LYS A 504 35.06 19.12 7.04
C LYS A 504 35.57 19.88 8.27
N ARG A 505 36.38 20.92 8.12
CA ARG A 505 36.89 21.75 9.24
C ARG A 505 35.76 22.50 9.96
N GLY A 506 34.72 22.93 9.24
CA GLY A 506 33.54 23.59 9.81
C GLY A 506 32.64 22.71 10.70
N ARG A 507 32.97 21.42 10.84
CA ARG A 507 32.11 20.45 11.54
C ARG A 507 31.84 20.80 12.99
N GLY A 508 32.88 21.22 13.72
CA GLY A 508 32.76 21.58 15.13
C GLY A 508 31.77 22.72 15.35
N ASP A 509 31.81 23.74 14.50
CA ASP A 509 30.94 24.91 14.61
C ASP A 509 29.48 24.56 14.37
N LEU A 510 29.18 23.74 13.34
CA LEU A 510 27.81 23.29 13.09
C LEU A 510 27.28 22.37 14.18
N ILE A 511 28.13 21.54 14.81
CA ILE A 511 27.73 20.73 15.97
C ILE A 511 27.29 21.63 17.12
N THR A 512 28.07 22.66 17.45
CA THR A 512 27.76 23.54 18.58
C THR A 512 26.53 24.39 18.29
N LEU A 513 26.41 24.92 17.06
CA LEU A 513 25.23 25.66 16.61
C LEU A 513 23.95 24.81 16.72
N ARG A 514 23.98 23.55 16.27
CA ARG A 514 22.85 22.62 16.39
C ARG A 514 22.45 22.37 17.85
N LYS A 515 23.45 22.20 18.72
CA LYS A 515 23.29 21.90 20.15
C LYS A 515 22.74 23.07 20.97
N ALA A 516 22.75 24.30 20.45
CA ALA A 516 22.16 25.45 21.12
C ALA A 516 20.68 25.19 21.47
N ARG A 517 20.36 25.24 22.77
CA ARG A 517 19.03 24.87 23.30
C ARG A 517 18.14 26.07 23.59
N THR A 518 18.70 27.27 23.70
CA THR A 518 17.96 28.52 23.96
C THR A 518 18.22 29.53 22.84
N GLN A 519 17.35 30.53 22.69
CA GLN A 519 17.57 31.63 21.74
C GLN A 519 18.94 32.29 21.97
N LYS A 520 19.27 32.61 23.23
CA LYS A 520 20.55 33.23 23.58
C LYS A 520 21.75 32.40 23.14
N GLN A 521 21.76 31.10 23.47
CA GLN A 521 22.84 30.20 23.04
C GLN A 521 22.96 30.16 21.51
N PHE A 522 21.83 30.17 20.80
CA PHE A 522 21.83 30.16 19.35
C PHE A 522 22.41 31.44 18.76
N LEU A 523 22.05 32.61 19.29
CA LEU A 523 22.61 33.90 18.87
C LEU A 523 24.10 34.01 19.18
N ASP A 524 24.54 33.60 20.38
CA ASP A 524 25.96 33.61 20.77
C ASP A 524 26.80 32.74 19.82
N GLU A 525 26.28 31.57 19.44
CA GLU A 525 26.92 30.67 18.48
C GLU A 525 26.94 31.24 17.06
N LEU A 526 25.88 31.91 16.63
CA LEU A 526 25.84 32.60 15.33
C LEU A 526 26.87 33.73 15.28
N ILE A 527 26.97 34.54 16.34
CA ILE A 527 27.97 35.61 16.45
C ILE A 527 29.38 35.03 16.37
N ARG A 528 29.66 33.91 17.05
CA ARG A 528 30.97 33.24 16.97
C ARG A 528 31.29 32.82 15.53
N ILE A 529 30.33 32.24 14.82
CA ILE A 529 30.50 31.82 13.43
C ILE A 529 30.69 33.04 12.52
N ASP A 530 29.94 34.11 12.74
CA ASP A 530 30.08 35.37 12.02
C ASP A 530 31.49 35.94 12.13
N PHE A 531 32.02 36.10 13.34
CA PHE A 531 33.39 36.57 13.56
C PHE A 531 34.45 35.67 12.93
N LYS A 532 34.28 34.34 13.00
CA LYS A 532 35.27 33.38 12.49
C LYS A 532 35.34 33.36 10.96
N TYR A 533 34.19 33.52 10.29
CA TYR A 533 34.07 33.34 8.84
C TYR A 533 33.83 34.66 8.08
N GLY A 534 33.71 35.79 8.80
CA GLY A 534 33.41 37.11 8.23
C GLY A 534 32.10 37.09 7.46
N LEU A 535 30.99 36.79 8.15
CA LEU A 535 29.66 36.89 7.55
C LEU A 535 29.19 38.35 7.59
N THR A 536 28.09 38.61 6.93
CA THR A 536 27.36 39.88 7.06
C THR A 536 25.97 39.48 7.50
N VAL A 537 25.83 39.20 8.79
CA VAL A 537 24.53 38.79 9.35
C VAL A 537 23.55 39.94 9.14
N ASN A 538 22.45 39.67 8.45
CA ASN A 538 21.41 40.66 8.22
C ASN A 538 20.79 41.06 9.57
N GLU A 539 20.96 42.33 9.98
CA GLU A 539 20.40 42.89 11.22
C GLU A 539 18.87 42.68 11.31
N GLU A 540 18.19 42.68 10.16
CA GLU A 540 16.75 42.42 10.06
C GLU A 540 16.37 40.99 10.48
N LEU A 541 17.20 39.99 10.14
CA LEU A 541 16.99 38.61 10.56
C LEU A 541 17.28 38.46 12.05
N ALA A 542 18.38 39.06 12.54
CA ALA A 542 18.74 39.02 13.95
C ALA A 542 17.62 39.61 14.83
N GLY A 543 17.01 40.72 14.41
CA GLY A 543 15.89 41.36 15.11
C GLY A 543 14.57 40.57 15.08
N LYS A 544 14.39 39.65 14.13
CA LYS A 544 13.19 38.81 13.99
C LYS A 544 13.29 37.46 14.73
N ILE A 545 14.46 37.07 15.21
CA ILE A 545 14.65 35.83 15.99
C ILE A 545 14.12 36.04 17.42
N ASN A 546 13.28 35.12 17.88
CA ASN A 546 12.71 35.10 19.23
C ASN A 546 12.58 33.66 19.77
N GLU A 547 12.23 33.51 21.06
CA GLU A 547 12.08 32.19 21.71
C GLU A 547 11.03 31.27 21.03
N GLN A 548 10.07 31.82 20.27
CA GLN A 548 9.05 31.00 19.60
C GLN A 548 9.53 30.44 18.25
N ASN A 549 10.38 31.17 17.53
CA ASN A 549 10.78 30.82 16.16
C ASN A 549 12.24 30.38 16.02
N TYR A 550 13.11 30.62 17.01
CA TYR A 550 14.55 30.37 16.88
C TYR A 550 14.85 28.91 16.54
N TYR A 551 14.05 27.96 17.04
CA TYR A 551 14.28 26.53 16.81
C TYR A 551 14.13 26.17 15.33
N SER A 552 13.04 26.61 14.69
CA SER A 552 12.80 26.39 13.26
C SER A 552 13.79 27.20 12.40
N ILE A 553 14.14 28.43 12.80
CA ILE A 553 15.16 29.23 12.12
C ILE A 553 16.50 28.50 12.12
N LYS A 554 16.90 27.98 13.28
CA LYS A 554 18.12 27.18 13.44
C LYS A 554 18.10 25.96 12.51
N GLN A 555 16.99 25.25 12.42
CA GLN A 555 16.88 24.07 11.55
C GLN A 555 17.03 24.44 10.06
N PHE A 556 16.32 25.48 9.59
CA PHE A 556 16.45 25.96 8.21
C PHE A 556 17.86 26.46 7.88
N LEU A 557 18.49 27.16 8.81
CA LEU A 557 19.86 27.64 8.68
C LEU A 557 20.85 26.48 8.57
N ILE A 558 20.74 25.47 9.44
CA ILE A 558 21.58 24.27 9.40
C ILE A 558 21.38 23.52 8.09
N ILE A 559 20.13 23.30 7.67
CA ILE A 559 19.83 22.66 6.38
C ILE A 559 20.44 23.46 5.22
N GLY A 560 20.30 24.79 5.23
CA GLY A 560 20.87 25.69 4.23
C GLY A 560 22.39 25.58 4.12
N ALA A 561 23.10 25.54 5.26
CA ALA A 561 24.54 25.35 5.30
C ALA A 561 24.94 23.95 4.79
N LEU A 562 24.27 22.91 5.27
CA LEU A 562 24.59 21.53 4.92
C LEU A 562 24.24 21.18 3.46
N ASN A 563 23.29 21.87 2.85
CA ASN A 563 23.01 21.75 1.42
C ASN A 563 24.18 22.25 0.53
N ILE A 564 25.04 23.13 1.05
CA ILE A 564 26.28 23.56 0.38
C ILE A 564 27.44 22.62 0.71
N LEU A 565 27.58 22.24 1.98
CA LEU A 565 28.75 21.50 2.45
C LEU A 565 28.73 20.01 2.07
N ASN A 566 27.58 19.34 2.12
CA ASN A 566 27.50 17.91 1.80
C ASN A 566 27.93 17.62 0.35
N PRO A 567 27.43 18.33 -0.69
CA PRO A 567 27.90 18.14 -2.06
C PRO A 567 29.37 18.51 -2.28
N ALA A 568 29.94 19.42 -1.48
CA ALA A 568 31.36 19.74 -1.56
C ALA A 568 32.26 18.60 -1.06
N ILE A 569 31.79 17.82 -0.06
CA ILE A 569 32.50 16.64 0.44
C ILE A 569 32.28 15.43 -0.48
N GLN A 570 31.05 15.23 -0.96
CA GLN A 570 30.70 14.16 -1.91
C GLN A 570 29.92 14.72 -3.09
N PRO A 571 30.61 15.15 -4.17
CA PRO A 571 29.93 15.62 -5.37
C PRO A 571 29.18 14.48 -6.04
N ILE A 572 27.96 14.76 -6.51
CA ILE A 572 27.21 13.81 -7.34
C ILE A 572 28.01 13.62 -8.62
N LYS A 573 28.50 12.39 -8.87
CA LYS A 573 29.08 12.06 -10.17
C LYS A 573 28.01 12.33 -11.23
N LYS A 574 28.25 13.26 -12.15
CA LYS A 574 27.42 13.41 -13.35
C LYS A 574 27.53 12.12 -14.14
N THR A 575 26.60 11.19 -13.94
CA THR A 575 26.40 10.10 -14.90
C THR A 575 25.77 10.74 -16.13
N GLU A 576 26.53 10.81 -17.21
CA GLU A 576 25.99 10.97 -18.57
C GLU A 576 25.00 9.83 -18.80
N LYS A 577 23.71 10.12 -18.62
CA LYS A 577 22.54 9.40 -19.13
C LYS A 577 21.29 10.08 -18.57
N THR A 578 20.98 11.24 -19.12
CA THR A 578 19.59 11.69 -19.27
C THR A 578 19.11 11.18 -20.62
N ALA A 579 18.30 10.12 -20.57
CA ALA A 579 17.29 9.82 -21.57
C ALA A 579 15.95 10.09 -20.88
#